data_AF-A0A6D1AEG5-F1
#
_entry.id   AF-A0A6D1AEG5-F1
#
_cell.length_a   1.000
_cell.length_b   1.000
_cell.length_c   1.000
_cell.angle_alpha   90.00
_cell.angle_beta   90.00
_cell.angle_gamma   90.00
#
_symmetry.space_group_name_H-M   'P 1'
#
loop_
_entity.id
_entity.type
_entity.pdbx_description
1 polymer ?
#
loop_
_entity_poly.entity_id
_entity_poly.type
_entity_poly.pdbx_seq_one_letter_code
_entity_poly.pdbx_strand_id
1 'polypeptide(L)'
;DAKTGVSGAGRKASMGTHFSELNDNFKIYKVNEHQHTPEIEQALNEWQPGLGPITFSAHLVPMTRGIMATMYTRLTCDLTADDLHD
;
A
#
# COMPACT_ATOMS: atom_id res chain seq x y z
N ASP A 1 1.88 -4.76 -0.04
CA ASP A 1 3.06 -3.93 -0.39
C ASP A 1 2.64 -2.87 -1.41
N ALA A 2 2.44 -1.64 -0.93
CA ALA A 2 1.98 -0.51 -1.72
C ALA A 2 3.11 0.48 -2.04
N LYS A 3 3.05 1.09 -3.21
CA LYS A 3 3.97 2.10 -3.74
C LYS A 3 3.16 3.30 -4.16
N THR A 4 3.56 4.49 -3.76
CA THR A 4 2.86 5.73 -4.06
C THR A 4 3.82 6.82 -4.51
N GLY A 5 3.37 7.66 -5.45
CA GLY A 5 4.07 8.88 -5.82
C GLY A 5 3.97 9.97 -4.75
N VAL A 6 4.84 10.98 -4.85
CA VAL A 6 4.95 12.07 -3.87
C VAL A 6 3.68 12.89 -3.72
N SER A 7 2.83 12.92 -4.75
CA SER A 7 1.55 13.65 -4.68
C SER A 7 0.66 13.20 -3.53
N GLY A 8 0.79 11.95 -3.06
CA GLY A 8 0.04 11.43 -1.90
C GLY A 8 0.39 12.11 -0.57
N ALA A 9 1.59 12.69 -0.45
CA ALA A 9 2.00 13.46 0.73
C ALA A 9 1.43 14.90 0.74
N GLY A 10 0.78 15.31 -0.35
CA GLY A 10 0.23 16.66 -0.52
C GLY A 10 1.27 17.71 -0.94
N ARG A 11 0.83 18.97 -0.99
CA ARG A 11 1.64 20.12 -1.46
C ARG A 11 2.62 20.66 -0.41
N LYS A 12 2.41 20.36 0.87
CA LYS A 12 3.19 20.94 1.97
C LYS A 12 4.65 20.49 1.89
N ALA A 13 5.57 21.45 1.91
CA ALA A 13 7.00 21.15 1.98
C ALA A 13 7.35 20.50 3.31
N SER A 14 8.19 19.47 3.26
CA SER A 14 8.74 18.77 4.42
C SER A 14 10.12 18.23 4.06
N MET A 15 10.93 17.89 5.07
CA MET A 15 12.20 17.20 4.80
C MET A 15 11.99 15.92 4.00
N GLY A 16 10.97 15.14 4.32
CA GLY A 16 10.67 13.90 3.60
C GLY A 16 10.24 14.08 2.13
N THR A 17 9.75 15.26 1.75
CA THR A 17 9.28 15.60 0.39
C THR A 17 10.23 16.53 -0.37
N HIS A 18 11.35 16.94 0.24
CA HIS A 18 12.36 17.75 -0.43
C HIS A 18 12.98 16.95 -1.59
N PHE A 19 13.16 17.59 -2.76
CA PHE A 19 13.63 16.91 -3.97
C PHE A 19 14.92 16.12 -3.73
N SER A 20 15.92 16.73 -3.10
CA SER A 20 17.21 16.06 -2.80
C SER A 20 17.10 14.86 -1.86
N GLU A 21 16.04 14.77 -1.04
CA GLU A 21 15.81 13.66 -0.10
C GLU A 21 14.98 12.52 -0.72
N LEU A 22 14.38 12.79 -1.87
CA LEU A 22 13.40 11.91 -2.48
C LEU A 22 13.82 11.42 -3.86
N ASN A 23 14.46 12.27 -4.66
CA ASN A 23 14.94 11.88 -5.99
C ASN A 23 15.88 10.68 -5.88
N ASP A 24 15.70 9.70 -6.77
CA ASP A 24 16.43 8.44 -6.80
C ASP A 24 16.41 7.63 -5.48
N ASN A 25 15.43 7.90 -4.60
CA ASN A 25 15.31 7.23 -3.31
C ASN A 25 13.96 6.52 -3.16
N PHE A 26 13.98 5.28 -2.68
CA PHE A 26 12.82 4.46 -2.40
C PHE A 26 12.73 4.20 -0.89
N LYS A 27 11.65 4.66 -0.25
CA LYS A 27 11.56 4.67 1.21
C LYS A 27 10.22 4.19 1.73
N ILE A 28 10.25 3.28 2.69
CA ILE A 28 9.09 2.88 3.47
C ILE A 28 8.76 3.96 4.52
N TYR A 29 7.49 4.20 4.79
CA TYR A 29 7.06 5.17 5.79
C TYR A 29 5.85 4.66 6.59
N LYS A 30 5.69 5.17 7.83
CA LYS A 30 4.58 4.82 8.74
C LYS A 30 4.38 3.30 8.87
N VAL A 31 5.48 2.56 9.03
CA VAL A 31 5.44 1.10 9.19
C VAL A 31 4.59 0.76 10.41
N ASN A 32 3.59 -0.10 10.23
CA ASN A 32 2.62 -0.50 11.27
C ASN A 32 1.75 0.65 11.83
N GLU A 33 1.81 1.85 11.26
CA GLU A 33 1.11 3.06 11.75
C GLU A 33 0.34 3.79 10.64
N HIS A 34 0.11 3.12 9.50
CA HIS A 34 -0.54 3.76 8.36
C HIS A 34 -2.06 3.90 8.61
N GLN A 35 -2.60 5.10 8.38
CA GLN A 35 -4.01 5.41 8.65
C GLN A 35 -4.98 4.53 7.84
N HIS A 36 -4.59 4.12 6.64
CA HIS A 36 -5.41 3.24 5.81
C HIS A 36 -5.45 1.78 6.28
N THR A 37 -4.61 1.34 7.22
CA THR A 37 -4.68 -0.05 7.73
C THR A 37 -6.06 -0.38 8.30
N PRO A 38 -6.62 0.39 9.26
CA PRO A 38 -7.96 0.12 9.78
C PRO A 38 -9.07 0.29 8.71
N GLU A 39 -8.90 1.18 7.72
CA GLU A 39 -9.87 1.34 6.62
C GLU A 39 -9.92 0.09 5.73
N ILE A 40 -8.76 -0.49 5.41
CA ILE A 40 -8.67 -1.73 4.63
C ILE A 40 -9.25 -2.89 5.43
N GLU A 41 -8.91 -3.00 6.72
CA GLU A 41 -9.43 -4.06 7.59
C GLU A 41 -10.96 -3.97 7.74
N GLN A 42 -11.51 -2.76 7.87
CA GLN A 42 -12.95 -2.56 7.90
C GLN A 42 -13.61 -3.06 6.61
N ALA A 43 -13.13 -2.62 5.44
CA ALA A 43 -13.72 -3.01 4.15
C ALA A 43 -13.62 -4.52 3.91
N LEU A 44 -12.48 -5.14 4.26
CA LEU A 44 -12.31 -6.59 4.18
C LEU A 44 -13.26 -7.34 5.11
N ASN A 45 -13.45 -6.86 6.34
CA ASN A 45 -14.36 -7.48 7.29
C ASN A 45 -15.84 -7.33 6.91
N GLU A 46 -16.20 -6.27 6.18
CA GLU A 46 -17.53 -6.13 5.55
C GLU A 46 -17.76 -7.20 4.48
N TRP A 47 -16.73 -7.56 3.71
CA TRP A 47 -16.82 -8.58 2.65
C TRP A 47 -16.76 -10.00 3.19
N GLN A 48 -15.89 -10.24 4.17
CA GLN A 48 -15.71 -11.52 4.83
C GLN A 48 -15.50 -11.31 6.33
N PRO A 49 -16.58 -11.45 7.12
CA PRO A 49 -16.51 -11.30 8.56
C PRO A 49 -15.51 -12.26 9.21
N GLY A 50 -14.73 -11.76 10.16
CA GLY A 50 -13.74 -12.54 10.90
C GLY A 50 -12.40 -12.69 10.18
N LEU A 51 -12.16 -11.93 9.11
CA LEU A 51 -10.80 -11.75 8.59
C LEU A 51 -9.89 -11.18 9.68
N GLY A 52 -8.72 -11.78 9.84
CA GLY A 52 -7.70 -11.33 10.78
C GLY A 52 -7.00 -10.04 10.35
N PRO A 53 -6.03 -9.55 11.15
CA PRO A 53 -5.28 -8.35 10.82
C PRO A 53 -4.44 -8.53 9.56
N ILE A 54 -4.19 -7.43 8.85
CA ILE A 54 -3.34 -7.44 7.65
C ILE A 54 -1.95 -6.86 7.92
N THR A 55 -0.99 -7.19 7.05
CA THR A 55 0.28 -6.47 6.99
C THR A 55 0.24 -5.46 5.85
N PHE A 56 0.29 -4.18 6.18
CA PHE A 56 0.33 -3.09 5.21
C PHE A 56 1.63 -2.29 5.30
N SER A 57 2.29 -2.12 4.16
CA SER A 57 3.52 -1.33 4.03
C SER A 57 3.40 -0.42 2.82
N ALA A 58 3.55 0.88 3.05
CA ALA A 58 3.52 1.90 2.01
C ALA A 58 4.92 2.46 1.76
N HIS A 59 5.28 2.51 0.49
CA HIS A 59 6.56 3.02 0.02
C HIS A 59 6.36 4.29 -0.81
N LEU A 60 7.17 5.30 -0.53
CA LEU A 60 7.25 6.50 -1.32
C LEU A 60 8.29 6.30 -2.43
N VAL A 61 7.86 6.48 -3.67
CA VAL A 61 8.66 6.25 -4.89
C VAL A 61 9.03 7.61 -5.51
N PRO A 62 10.20 7.76 -6.17
CA PRO A 62 10.65 9.00 -6.78
C PRO A 62 9.90 9.31 -8.09
N MET A 63 8.57 9.39 -8.01
CA MET A 63 7.69 9.74 -9.11
C MET A 63 6.55 10.63 -8.59
N THR A 64 6.04 11.52 -9.44
CA THR A 64 5.03 12.49 -9.00
C THR A 64 3.70 11.85 -8.63
N ARG A 65 3.18 10.96 -9.48
CA ARG A 65 1.83 10.37 -9.37
C ARG A 65 1.87 8.86 -9.62
N GLY A 66 0.81 8.20 -9.20
CA GLY A 66 0.60 6.77 -9.38
C GLY A 66 0.60 6.02 -8.05
N ILE A 67 -0.22 4.98 -7.98
CA ILE A 67 -0.28 4.04 -6.86
C ILE A 67 -0.23 2.63 -7.46
N MET A 68 0.58 1.76 -6.88
CA MET A 68 0.61 0.34 -7.20
C MET A 68 0.58 -0.46 -5.91
N ALA A 69 -0.36 -1.39 -5.76
CA ALA A 69 -0.44 -2.30 -4.63
C ALA A 69 -0.20 -3.73 -5.11
N THR A 70 0.84 -4.35 -4.58
CA THR A 70 1.07 -5.78 -4.71
C THR A 70 0.52 -6.46 -3.46
N MET A 71 -0.47 -7.33 -3.66
CA MET A 71 -1.16 -8.05 -2.59
C MET A 71 -0.78 -9.52 -2.65
N TYR A 72 -0.55 -10.10 -1.48
CA TYR A 72 -0.18 -11.50 -1.34
C TYR A 72 -1.19 -12.14 -0.40
N THR A 73 -1.74 -13.27 -0.81
CA THR A 73 -2.72 -14.02 -0.03
C THR A 73 -2.53 -15.51 -0.27
N ARG A 74 -3.11 -16.32 0.60
CA ARG A 74 -3.14 -17.78 0.46
C ARG A 74 -4.53 -18.17 -0.05
N LEU A 75 -4.56 -19.01 -1.08
CA LEU A 75 -5.80 -19.58 -1.58
C LEU A 75 -6.40 -20.54 -0.55
N THR A 76 -7.72 -20.55 -0.46
CA THR A 76 -8.50 -21.44 0.42
C THR A 76 -8.79 -22.79 -0.23
N CYS A 77 -8.64 -22.89 -1.55
CA CYS A 77 -8.79 -24.10 -2.35
C CYS A 77 -7.74 -24.09 -3.48
N ASP A 78 -7.60 -25.22 -4.17
CA ASP A 78 -6.70 -25.34 -5.32
C ASP A 78 -7.32 -24.64 -6.53
N LEU A 79 -6.75 -23.49 -6.90
CA LEU A 79 -7.08 -22.71 -8.09
C LEU A 79 -5.81 -22.44 -8.88
N THR A 80 -5.94 -22.40 -10.20
CA THR A 80 -4.87 -21.96 -11.10
C THR A 80 -4.85 -20.43 -11.23
N ALA A 81 -3.82 -19.90 -11.89
CA ALA A 81 -3.76 -18.46 -12.17
C ALA A 81 -4.87 -18.02 -13.13
N ASP A 82 -5.27 -18.88 -14.07
CA ASP A 82 -6.32 -18.58 -15.04
C ASP A 82 -7.69 -18.52 -14.35
N ASP A 83 -7.96 -19.43 -13.39
CA ASP A 83 -9.20 -19.43 -12.59
C ASP A 83 -9.39 -18.16 -11.73
N LEU A 84 -8.31 -17.40 -11.47
CA LEU A 84 -8.34 -16.15 -10.70
C LEU A 84 -8.45 -14.90 -11.57
N HIS A 85 -8.11 -15.00 -12.86
CA HIS A 85 -8.10 -13.87 -13.78
C HIS A 85 -9.49 -13.63 -14.40
N ASP A 86 -10.29 -14.70 -14.56
CA ASP A 86 -11.65 -14.67 -15.09
C ASP A 86 -12.72 -14.38 -14.03
#